data_AF-A0A4Q3UT15-F1
#
_entry.id   AF-A0A4Q3UT15-F1
#
_cell.length_a   1.000
_cell.length_b   1.000
_cell.length_c   1.000
_cell.angle_alpha   90.00
_cell.angle_beta   90.00
_cell.angle_gamma   90.00
#
_symmetry.space_group_name_H-M   'P 1'
#
loop_
_entity.id
_entity.type
_entity.pdbx_description
1 polymer ?
#
loop_
_entity_poly.entity_id
_entity_poly.type
_entity_poly.pdbx_seq_one_letter_code
_entity_poly.pdbx_strand_id
1 'polypeptide(L)' 'MPRARRSHHVELHAVERIGWLRAAVLGANDGIVSTASLIVGVAASGADRNALLVAGGAGLVAGAM' A
#
# COMPACT_ATOMS: atom_id res chain seq x y z
N MET A 1 -47.68 21.92 -17.37
CA MET A 1 -46.73 21.96 -16.22
C MET A 1 -45.40 21.38 -16.66
N PRO A 2 -44.32 22.17 -16.84
CA PRO A 2 -43.03 21.66 -17.28
C PRO A 2 -42.23 21.09 -16.08
N ARG A 3 -41.74 19.86 -16.21
CA ARG A 3 -40.85 19.21 -15.23
C ARG A 3 -39.47 19.89 -15.27
N ALA A 4 -39.03 20.41 -14.12
CA ALA A 4 -37.69 20.95 -13.94
C ALA A 4 -36.63 19.87 -14.24
N ARG A 5 -35.82 20.12 -15.27
CA ARG A 5 -34.59 19.35 -15.55
C ARG A 5 -33.63 19.57 -14.39
N ARG A 6 -33.42 18.54 -13.56
CA ARG A 6 -32.31 18.52 -12.60
C ARG A 6 -31.02 18.45 -13.41
N SER A 7 -30.32 19.56 -13.50
CA SER A 7 -28.95 19.60 -14.00
C SER A 7 -28.11 18.69 -13.08
N HIS A 8 -27.73 17.52 -13.56
CA HIS A 8 -26.68 16.74 -12.94
C HIS A 8 -25.43 17.61 -12.94
N HIS A 9 -25.05 18.13 -11.78
CA HIS A 9 -23.72 18.67 -11.61
C HIS A 9 -22.77 17.53 -11.93
N VAL A 10 -22.03 17.66 -13.04
CA VAL A 10 -20.84 16.86 -13.27
C VAL A 10 -19.84 17.37 -12.23
N GLU A 11 -19.94 16.87 -11.00
CA GLU A 11 -18.79 16.85 -10.11
C GLU A 11 -17.75 16.07 -10.89
N LEU A 12 -16.82 16.77 -11.52
CA LEU A 12 -15.66 16.15 -12.14
C LEU A 12 -15.00 15.37 -11.01
N HIS A 13 -15.12 14.04 -11.06
CA HIS A 13 -14.64 13.10 -10.05
C HIS A 13 -13.12 13.23 -9.94
N ALA A 14 -12.63 14.26 -9.25
CA ALA A 14 -11.22 14.43 -8.90
C ALA A 14 -10.73 13.18 -8.13
N VAL A 15 -11.66 12.52 -7.43
CA VAL A 15 -11.53 11.25 -6.73
C VAL A 15 -11.16 10.08 -7.65
N GLU A 16 -11.65 10.04 -8.89
CA GLU A 16 -11.39 8.93 -9.81
C GLU A 16 -9.94 8.94 -10.30
N ARG A 17 -9.34 10.14 -10.48
CA ARG A 17 -7.92 10.30 -10.82
C ARG A 17 -6.95 10.13 -9.65
N ILE A 18 -7.40 10.03 -8.40
CA ILE A 18 -6.54 9.72 -7.23
C ILE A 18 -6.69 8.27 -6.76
N GLY A 19 -7.44 7.43 -7.49
CA GLY A 19 -7.54 5.99 -7.20
C GLY A 19 -6.18 5.28 -7.20
N TRP A 20 -5.29 5.63 -8.15
CA TRP A 20 -3.92 5.12 -8.21
C TRP A 20 -3.07 5.55 -7.01
N LEU A 21 -3.27 6.78 -6.52
CA LEU A 21 -2.55 7.31 -5.36
C LEU A 21 -2.98 6.57 -4.09
N ARG A 22 -4.28 6.30 -3.94
CA ARG A 22 -4.78 5.49 -2.82
C ARG A 22 -4.24 4.06 -2.86
N ALA A 23 -4.21 3.43 -4.03
CA ALA A 23 -3.63 2.10 -4.20
C ALA A 23 -2.12 2.09 -3.89
N ALA A 24 -1.38 3.10 -4.34
CA ALA A 24 0.04 3.24 -4.06
C ALA A 24 0.33 3.48 -2.57
N VAL A 25 -0.43 4.33 -1.89
CA VAL A 25 -0.26 4.62 -0.45
C VAL A 25 -0.63 3.41 0.40
N LEU A 26 -1.76 2.74 0.11
CA LEU A 26 -2.16 1.53 0.82
C LEU A 26 -1.14 0.40 0.59
N GLY A 27 -0.68 0.21 -0.65
CA GLY A 27 0.36 -0.77 -0.97
C GLY A 27 1.69 -0.49 -0.26
N ALA A 28 2.13 0.77 -0.22
CA ALA A 28 3.33 1.15 0.51
C ALA A 28 3.19 0.94 2.02
N ASN A 29 2.04 1.29 2.60
CA ASN A 29 1.73 1.04 4.01
C ASN A 29 1.82 -0.45 4.34
N ASP A 30 1.12 -1.27 3.56
CA ASP A 30 1.02 -2.71 3.82
C ASP A 30 2.37 -3.41 3.59
N GLY A 31 3.16 -2.93 2.62
CA GLY A 31 4.51 -3.41 2.36
C GLY A 31 5.51 -3.11 3.48
N ILE A 32 5.48 -1.89 4.05
CA ILE A 32 6.35 -1.51 5.18
C ILE A 32 5.99 -2.33 6.42
N VAL A 33 4.70 -2.42 6.75
CA VAL A 33 4.24 -3.17 7.93
C VAL A 33 4.61 -4.65 7.81
N SER A 34 4.43 -5.25 6.63
CA SER A 34 4.78 -6.66 6.39
C SER A 34 6.28 -6.91 6.51
N THR A 35 7.12 -6.05 5.93
CA THR A 35 8.58 -6.17 6.01
C THR A 35 9.08 -5.99 7.43
N ALA A 36 8.56 -5.00 8.16
CA ALA A 36 8.92 -4.75 9.56
C ALA A 36 8.53 -5.96 10.44
N SER A 37 7.31 -6.47 10.26
CA SER A 37 6.81 -7.63 11.02
C SER A 37 7.63 -8.89 10.76
N LEU A 38 8.03 -9.12 9.51
CA LEU A 38 8.93 -10.21 9.12
C LEU A 38 10.30 -10.07 9.80
N ILE A 39 10.93 -8.90 9.69
CA ILE A 39 12.24 -8.65 10.30
C ILE A 39 12.17 -8.81 11.82
N VAL A 40 11.13 -8.30 12.46
CA VAL A 40 10.91 -8.47 13.91
C VAL A 40 10.75 -9.95 14.27
N GLY A 41 9.98 -10.73 13.50
CA GLY A 41 9.82 -12.17 13.72
C GLY A 41 11.13 -12.94 13.55
N VAL A 42 11.91 -12.63 12.51
CA VAL A 42 13.22 -13.23 12.28
C VAL A 42 14.20 -12.84 13.39
N ALA A 43 14.22 -11.58 13.83
CA ALA A 43 15.06 -11.15 14.95
C ALA A 43 14.68 -11.86 16.26
N ALA A 44 13.38 -12.03 16.54
CA ALA A 44 12.89 -12.72 17.73
C ALA A 44 13.27 -14.22 17.75
N SER A 45 13.53 -14.83 16.60
CA SER A 45 14.01 -16.22 16.51
C SER A 45 15.46 -16.42 16.96
N GLY A 46 16.18 -15.35 17.28
CA GLY A 46 17.61 -15.40 17.61
C GLY A 46 18.51 -15.52 16.38
N ALA A 47 17.99 -15.18 15.20
CA ALA A 47 18.73 -15.23 13.94
C ALA A 47 19.94 -14.29 13.94
N ASP A 48 21.04 -14.75 13.35
CA ASP A 48 22.26 -13.95 13.20
C ASP A 48 22.03 -12.75 12.26
N ARG A 49 22.87 -11.72 12.39
CA ARG A 49 22.76 -10.44 11.66
C ARG A 49 22.73 -10.64 10.14
N ASN A 50 23.49 -11.61 9.65
CA ASN A 50 23.53 -11.93 8.22
C ASN A 50 22.19 -12.49 7.74
N ALA A 51 21.55 -13.37 8.52
CA ALA A 51 20.23 -13.91 8.21
C ALA A 51 19.16 -12.81 8.21
N LEU A 52 19.27 -11.83 9.12
CA LEU A 52 18.35 -10.70 9.18
C LEU A 52 18.44 -9.79 7.93
N LEU A 53 19.67 -9.54 7.44
CA LEU A 53 19.90 -8.75 6.22
C LEU A 53 19.39 -9.47 4.97
N VAL A 54 19.62 -10.78 4.86
CA VAL A 54 19.12 -11.59 3.74
C VAL A 54 17.59 -11.65 3.75
N ALA A 55 16.98 -11.93 4.91
CA ALA A 55 15.53 -12.01 5.04
C ALA A 55 14.85 -10.66 4.77
N GLY A 56 15.40 -9.56 5.29
CA GLY A 56 14.90 -8.21 5.03
C GLY A 56 15.03 -7.82 3.56
N GLY A 57 16.17 -8.11 2.93
CA GLY A 57 16.40 -7.86 1.50
C GLY A 57 15.46 -8.68 0.60
N ALA A 58 15.28 -9.96 0.91
CA ALA A 58 14.34 -10.83 0.19
C ALA A 58 12.89 -10.35 0.34
N GLY A 59 12.48 -9.91 1.54
CA GLY A 59 11.16 -9.34 1.80
C GLY A 59 10.91 -8.05 1.03
N LEU A 60 11.91 -7.18 0.92
CA LEU A 60 11.84 -5.95 0.11
C LEU A 60 11.65 -6.25 -1.38
N VAL A 61 12.43 -7.19 -1.92
CA VAL A 61 12.31 -7.60 -3.33
C VAL A 61 10.95 -8.25 -3.58
N ALA A 62 10.49 -9.11 -2.68
CA ALA A 62 9.19 -9.77 -2.80
C ALA A 62 8.02 -8.78 -2.72
N GLY A 63 8.11 -7.74 -1.88
CA GLY A 63 7.08 -6.71 -1.76
C GLY A 63 7.06 -5.66 -2.88
N ALA A 64 8.10 -5.62 -3.72
CA ALA A 64 8.20 -4.70 -4.85
C ALA A 64 7.65 -5.28 -6.17
N MET A 65 7.37 -6.60 -6.21
CA MET A 65 6.76 -7.34 -7.32
C MET A 65 5.23 -7.29 -7.24
#